data_AF-A0A8H7Q357-F1
#
_entry.id   AF-A0A8H7Q357-F1
#
_cell.length_a   1.000
_cell.length_b   1.000
_cell.length_c   1.000
_cell.angle_alpha   90.00
_cell.angle_beta   90.00
_cell.angle_gamma   90.00
#
_symmetry.space_group_name_H-M   'P 1'
#
loop_
_entity.id
_entity.type
_entity.pdbx_description
1 polymer ?
#
loop_
_entity_poly.entity_id
_entity_poly.type
_entity_poly.pdbx_seq_one_letter_code
_entity_poly.pdbx_strand_id
1 'polypeptide(L)'
;MWNDITILENSTCAFKTCVNTNYLKGWSNSTYRFPSRCMDQSYCPDNGLECTPLVAQGGHCELDRDDECAGGAFAICLNYVCVIKGVPIGGFCGVESTQFNYTEQTGEEMTGTTQRDNCTVGAYCNNGVCIEGLANGEQCTQDRECFSNSCFNNGAGGVGYCDIPPDSFKEVPMSTWVAIGISILVFMILVLIALWLLHRYQSRKEHEKVKRFFDMQEQLRQQSGGGTPDMTEGAILLGTPRLYAHSNKSDSSIISDIRTRMSMPGARSQSNLMN
;
A
#
# COMPACT_ATOMS: atom_id res chain seq x y z
N MET A 1 10.25 21.02 7.51
CA MET A 1 11.14 21.12 8.67
C MET A 1 10.52 21.88 9.85
N TRP A 2 9.31 22.43 9.73
CA TRP A 2 8.65 23.23 10.79
C TRP A 2 7.50 22.50 11.51
N ASN A 3 7.24 21.22 11.21
CA ASN A 3 6.06 20.51 11.76
C ASN A 3 6.34 19.80 13.09
N ASP A 4 7.60 19.79 13.53
CA ASP A 4 8.10 18.96 14.64
C ASP A 4 8.23 19.74 15.96
N ILE A 5 8.05 21.07 15.90
CA ILE A 5 8.31 22.00 17.00
C ILE A 5 7.07 22.87 17.21
N THR A 6 6.68 23.03 18.48
CA THR A 6 5.62 23.93 18.93
C THR A 6 6.24 25.09 19.71
N ILE A 7 5.69 26.29 19.53
CA ILE A 7 6.10 27.48 20.29
C ILE A 7 5.25 27.56 21.57
N LEU A 8 5.93 27.55 22.72
CA LEU A 8 5.32 27.76 24.04
C LEU A 8 5.07 29.26 24.27
N GLU A 9 4.18 29.59 25.20
CA GLU A 9 3.82 30.98 25.56
C GLU A 9 5.02 31.84 26.01
N ASN A 10 6.11 31.20 26.47
CA ASN A 10 7.36 31.86 26.84
C ASN A 10 8.32 32.09 25.66
N SER A 11 7.84 31.96 24.40
CA SER A 11 8.67 32.03 23.18
C SER A 11 9.79 30.98 23.11
N THR A 12 9.64 29.85 23.82
CA THR A 12 10.58 28.71 23.69
C THR A 12 9.99 27.63 22.80
N CYS A 13 10.87 26.96 22.06
CA CYS A 13 10.51 25.86 21.18
C CYS A 13 10.52 24.56 21.95
N ALA A 14 9.42 23.81 21.92
CA ALA A 14 9.35 22.45 22.45
C ALA A 14 9.02 21.44 21.35
N PHE A 15 9.53 20.23 21.50
CA PHE A 15 9.17 19.12 20.62
C PHE A 15 7.77 18.60 20.96
N LYS A 16 7.03 18.19 19.94
CA LYS A 16 5.73 17.54 20.13
C LYS A 16 5.89 16.21 20.87
N THR A 17 5.00 15.96 21.84
CA THR A 17 4.97 14.71 22.62
C THR A 17 3.78 13.83 22.25
N CYS A 18 2.70 14.42 21.71
CA CYS A 18 1.55 13.70 21.17
C CYS A 18 1.32 14.02 19.68
N VAL A 19 0.69 13.08 18.97
CA VAL A 19 0.27 13.27 17.57
C VAL A 19 -1.00 12.49 17.24
N ASN A 20 -1.77 12.99 16.28
CA ASN A 20 -2.92 12.28 15.69
C ASN A 20 -2.53 11.42 14.47
N THR A 21 -1.30 11.55 13.96
CA THR A 21 -0.78 10.82 12.80
C THR A 21 0.19 9.70 13.20
N ASN A 22 0.24 8.64 12.40
CA ASN A 22 1.26 7.57 12.52
C ASN A 22 2.59 7.94 11.84
N TYR A 23 2.62 9.07 11.13
CA TYR A 23 3.76 9.47 10.32
C TYR A 23 4.01 10.96 10.42
N LEU A 24 5.25 11.32 10.77
CA LEU A 24 5.77 12.67 10.76
C LEU A 24 6.92 12.74 9.76
N LYS A 25 6.75 13.55 8.71
CA LYS A 25 7.74 13.71 7.66
C LYS A 25 9.00 14.39 8.18
N GLY A 26 10.11 13.65 8.21
CA GLY A 26 11.41 14.16 8.66
C GLY A 26 11.72 13.90 10.14
N TRP A 27 10.86 13.16 10.85
CA TRP A 27 11.11 12.80 12.23
C TRP A 27 12.22 11.75 12.34
N SER A 28 13.27 12.06 13.12
CA SER A 28 14.37 11.14 13.39
C SER A 28 14.19 10.47 14.76
N ASN A 29 13.82 9.19 14.75
CA ASN A 29 13.64 8.41 15.99
C ASN A 29 14.96 8.14 16.73
N SER A 30 16.11 8.45 16.12
CA SER A 30 17.43 8.36 16.77
C SER A 30 17.74 9.58 17.66
N THR A 31 17.11 10.73 17.40
CA THR A 31 17.36 11.97 18.14
C THR A 31 16.29 12.20 19.20
N TYR A 32 15.03 11.91 18.89
CA TYR A 32 13.88 12.11 19.78
C TYR A 32 12.91 10.94 19.66
N ARG A 33 12.32 10.54 20.79
CA ARG A 33 11.28 9.50 20.81
C ARG A 33 10.09 9.97 19.98
N PHE A 34 9.65 9.13 19.04
CA PHE A 34 8.44 9.41 18.27
C PHE A 34 7.24 9.65 19.21
N PRO A 35 6.48 10.75 19.03
CA PRO A 35 5.34 11.08 19.87
C PRO A 35 4.28 9.99 19.79
N SER A 36 3.68 9.66 20.94
CA SER A 36 2.63 8.64 20.98
C SER A 36 1.27 9.25 20.71
N ARG A 37 0.36 8.43 20.18
CA ARG A 37 -1.06 8.78 20.14
C ARG A 37 -1.65 8.81 21.54
N CYS A 38 -2.63 9.68 21.74
CA CYS A 38 -3.42 9.71 22.96
C CYS A 38 -4.32 8.47 23.07
N MET A 39 -4.69 8.09 24.29
CA MET A 39 -5.58 6.95 24.56
C MET A 39 -7.04 7.36 24.35
N ASP A 40 -7.97 6.39 24.29
CA ASP A 40 -9.39 6.59 23.98
C ASP A 40 -10.17 7.60 24.86
N GLN A 41 -9.60 8.07 25.98
CA GLN A 41 -10.20 9.08 26.87
C GLN A 41 -9.52 10.46 26.79
N SER A 42 -8.62 10.64 25.82
CA SER A 42 -7.82 11.86 25.67
C SER A 42 -7.57 12.16 24.20
N TYR A 43 -7.39 13.43 23.87
CA TYR A 43 -7.06 13.88 22.53
C TYR A 43 -5.73 14.65 22.52
N CYS A 44 -5.13 14.80 21.34
CA CYS A 44 -3.94 15.62 21.17
C CYS A 44 -4.35 17.02 20.69
N PRO A 45 -4.14 18.07 21.49
CA PRO A 45 -4.41 19.44 21.08
C PRO A 45 -3.42 19.87 19.97
N ASP A 46 -3.73 20.95 19.26
CA ASP A 46 -2.89 21.42 18.14
C ASP A 46 -1.47 21.82 18.53
N ASN A 47 -1.29 22.23 19.78
CA ASN A 47 0.05 22.48 20.32
C ASN A 47 0.89 21.19 20.44
N GLY A 48 0.27 20.00 20.43
CA GLY A 48 0.97 18.71 20.45
C GLY A 48 1.83 18.46 21.68
N LEU A 49 1.60 19.17 22.79
CA LEU A 49 2.48 19.17 23.97
C LEU A 49 2.14 18.10 25.00
N GLU A 50 0.86 17.82 25.21
CA GLU A 50 0.37 16.80 26.14
C GLU A 50 -1.04 16.37 25.74
N CYS A 51 -1.39 15.12 26.02
CA CYS A 51 -2.75 14.63 25.82
C CYS A 51 -3.71 15.25 26.83
N THR A 52 -4.77 15.87 26.34
CA THR A 52 -5.82 16.51 27.15
C THR A 52 -7.03 15.58 27.27
N PRO A 53 -7.77 15.61 28.39
CA PRO A 53 -8.98 14.80 28.54
C PRO A 53 -10.05 15.22 27.52
N LEU A 54 -10.86 14.26 27.06
CA LEU A 54 -11.97 14.56 26.14
C LEU A 54 -12.98 15.51 26.78
N VAL A 55 -13.51 16.41 25.96
CA VAL A 55 -14.55 17.37 26.30
C VAL A 55 -15.88 16.64 26.44
N ALA A 56 -16.54 16.83 27.59
CA ALA A 56 -17.87 16.25 27.82
C ALA A 56 -18.93 16.84 26.86
N GLN A 57 -20.02 16.10 26.65
CA GLN A 57 -21.16 16.60 25.88
C GLN A 57 -21.66 17.96 26.44
N GLY A 58 -21.93 18.91 25.56
CA GLY A 58 -22.28 20.29 25.91
C GLY A 58 -21.09 21.20 26.22
N GLY A 59 -19.87 20.66 26.29
CA GLY A 59 -18.65 21.44 26.43
C GLY A 59 -18.23 22.13 25.14
N HIS A 60 -17.32 23.12 25.27
CA HIS A 60 -16.79 23.88 24.14
C HIS A 60 -15.73 23.10 23.38
N CYS A 61 -15.79 23.16 22.06
CA CYS A 61 -14.94 22.43 21.13
C CYS A 61 -14.50 23.36 19.98
N GLU A 62 -13.34 23.11 19.38
CA GLU A 62 -12.81 23.78 18.21
C GLU A 62 -13.49 23.29 16.92
N LEU A 63 -13.65 24.19 15.94
CA LEU A 63 -14.32 23.86 14.68
C LEU A 63 -13.63 22.68 13.97
N ASP A 64 -14.43 21.70 13.55
CA ASP A 64 -13.97 20.47 12.87
C ASP A 64 -13.03 19.56 13.69
N ARG A 65 -13.01 19.70 15.03
CA ARG A 65 -12.23 18.86 15.96
C ARG A 65 -13.08 17.82 16.69
N ASP A 66 -13.71 16.93 15.93
CA ASP A 66 -14.53 15.84 16.49
C ASP A 66 -13.76 14.91 17.44
N ASP A 67 -12.43 14.84 17.29
CA ASP A 67 -11.55 14.02 18.12
C ASP A 67 -11.46 14.50 19.57
N GLU A 68 -11.83 15.74 19.88
CA GLU A 68 -11.79 16.25 21.26
C GLU A 68 -13.05 15.89 22.06
N CYS A 69 -14.14 15.51 21.40
CA CYS A 69 -15.42 15.28 22.04
C CYS A 69 -15.57 13.86 22.60
N ALA A 70 -16.12 13.74 23.81
CA ALA A 70 -16.43 12.46 24.44
C ALA A 70 -17.69 11.81 23.82
N GLY A 71 -17.53 10.59 23.30
CA GLY A 71 -18.63 9.83 22.68
C GLY A 71 -18.21 8.88 21.55
N GLY A 72 -16.90 8.78 21.27
CA GLY A 72 -16.36 7.87 20.26
C GLY A 72 -16.79 8.27 18.85
N ALA A 73 -17.09 7.29 18.00
CA ALA A 73 -17.44 7.51 16.59
C ALA A 73 -18.75 8.31 16.37
N PHE A 74 -19.55 8.52 17.43
CA PHE A 74 -20.78 9.30 17.37
C PHE A 74 -20.63 10.69 17.99
N ALA A 75 -19.46 11.06 18.53
CA ALA A 75 -19.22 12.42 18.98
C ALA A 75 -18.96 13.32 17.78
N ILE A 76 -19.51 14.53 17.82
CA ILE A 76 -19.32 15.54 16.79
C ILE A 76 -19.22 16.92 17.46
N CYS A 77 -18.23 17.71 17.07
CA CYS A 77 -18.18 19.12 17.41
C CYS A 77 -19.03 19.90 16.41
N LEU A 78 -20.11 20.51 16.91
CA LEU A 78 -21.08 21.24 16.11
C LEU A 78 -21.36 22.62 16.71
N ASN A 79 -21.12 23.70 15.96
CA ASN A 79 -21.23 25.09 16.41
C ASN A 79 -20.43 25.34 17.70
N TYR A 80 -19.19 24.84 17.75
CA TYR A 80 -18.30 24.91 18.91
C TYR A 80 -18.82 24.23 20.19
N VAL A 81 -19.77 23.30 20.08
CA VAL A 81 -20.28 22.51 21.19
C VAL A 81 -20.24 21.01 20.88
N CYS A 82 -19.70 20.21 21.80
CA CYS A 82 -19.69 18.76 21.66
C CYS A 82 -21.10 18.18 21.78
N VAL A 83 -21.58 17.50 20.75
CA VAL A 83 -22.88 16.82 20.72
C VAL A 83 -22.74 15.39 20.21
N ILE A 84 -23.79 14.58 20.35
CA ILE A 84 -23.83 13.21 19.83
C ILE A 84 -24.62 13.19 18.52
N LYS A 85 -24.04 12.57 17.50
CA LYS A 85 -24.66 12.21 16.23
C LYS A 85 -25.60 11.02 16.47
N GLY A 86 -26.88 11.31 16.63
CA GLY A 86 -27.86 10.31 17.06
C GLY A 86 -29.32 10.76 16.98
N VAL A 87 -29.61 11.90 16.34
CA VAL A 87 -31.00 12.35 16.19
C VAL A 87 -31.72 11.45 15.19
N PRO A 88 -32.83 10.79 15.58
CA PRO A 88 -33.55 9.87 14.70
C PRO A 88 -34.26 10.63 13.57
N ILE A 89 -34.66 9.91 12.53
CA ILE A 89 -35.47 10.44 11.42
C ILE A 89 -36.76 11.08 11.98
N GLY A 90 -37.08 12.29 11.52
CA GLY A 90 -38.17 13.11 12.02
C GLY A 90 -37.86 13.92 13.28
N GLY A 91 -36.68 13.72 13.90
CA GLY A 91 -36.21 14.52 15.03
C GLY A 91 -35.59 15.86 14.60
N PHE A 92 -35.50 16.80 15.54
CA PHE A 92 -34.86 18.11 15.33
C PHE A 92 -33.34 18.00 15.34
N CYS A 93 -32.69 18.52 14.30
CA CYS A 93 -31.24 18.48 14.15
C CYS A 93 -30.60 19.86 14.17
N GLY A 94 -29.36 19.89 14.65
CA GLY A 94 -28.45 21.02 14.49
C GLY A 94 -27.70 20.90 13.17
N VAL A 95 -27.47 22.03 12.52
CA VAL A 95 -26.58 22.15 11.36
C VAL A 95 -25.50 23.17 11.65
N GLU A 96 -24.29 22.86 11.25
CA GLU A 96 -23.18 23.79 11.15
C GLU A 96 -22.80 23.92 9.67
N SER A 97 -22.68 25.15 9.19
CA SER A 97 -22.39 25.44 7.79
C SER A 97 -21.10 26.25 7.73
N THR A 98 -20.06 25.65 7.19
CA THR A 98 -18.76 26.28 7.00
C THR A 98 -18.60 26.65 5.53
N GLN A 99 -18.41 27.93 5.25
CA GLN A 99 -18.11 28.42 3.91
C GLN A 99 -16.61 28.62 3.76
N PHE A 100 -16.05 28.09 2.67
CA PHE A 100 -14.65 28.25 2.32
C PHE A 100 -14.57 28.84 0.91
N ASN A 101 -13.79 29.90 0.78
CA ASN A 101 -13.47 30.50 -0.51
C ASN A 101 -12.16 29.91 -0.99
N TYR A 102 -12.13 29.46 -2.24
CA TYR A 102 -10.94 28.97 -2.88
C TYR A 102 -10.82 29.56 -4.28
N THR A 103 -9.59 29.80 -4.72
CA THR A 103 -9.31 30.29 -6.06
C THR A 103 -8.96 29.10 -6.94
N GLU A 104 -9.68 28.93 -8.04
CA GLU A 104 -9.36 27.89 -9.03
C GLU A 104 -8.12 28.27 -9.87
N GLN A 105 -7.58 27.31 -10.62
CA GLN A 105 -6.43 27.54 -11.49
C GLN A 105 -6.71 28.58 -12.60
N THR A 106 -7.98 28.85 -12.89
CA THR A 106 -8.45 29.88 -13.82
C THR A 106 -8.39 31.30 -13.25
N GLY A 107 -8.14 31.45 -11.94
CA GLY A 107 -8.13 32.73 -11.24
C GLY A 107 -9.52 33.20 -10.79
N GLU A 108 -10.57 32.39 -10.98
CA GLU A 108 -11.91 32.66 -10.49
C GLU A 108 -12.03 32.27 -9.01
N GLU A 109 -12.69 33.12 -8.22
CA GLU A 109 -13.02 32.82 -6.82
C GLU A 109 -14.31 31.99 -6.77
N MET A 110 -14.21 30.80 -6.20
CA MET A 110 -15.32 29.89 -5.98
C MET A 110 -15.57 29.76 -4.47
N THR A 111 -16.84 29.67 -4.09
CA THR A 111 -17.25 29.44 -2.70
C THR A 111 -17.81 28.03 -2.57
N GLY A 112 -17.14 27.20 -1.78
CA GLY A 112 -17.66 25.93 -1.33
C GLY A 112 -18.37 26.09 0.02
N THR A 113 -19.44 25.33 0.24
CA THR A 113 -20.11 25.25 1.55
C THR A 113 -20.14 23.80 1.98
N THR A 114 -19.54 23.51 3.14
CA THR A 114 -19.66 22.20 3.80
C THR A 114 -20.66 22.33 4.93
N GLN A 115 -21.61 21.41 5.01
CA GLN A 115 -22.58 21.35 6.09
C GLN A 115 -22.41 20.06 6.88
N ARG A 116 -22.44 20.16 8.20
CA ARG A 116 -22.31 19.05 9.15
C ARG A 116 -23.54 19.02 10.05
N ASP A 117 -23.97 17.81 10.44
CA ASP A 117 -25.19 17.61 11.25
C ASP A 117 -25.08 16.43 12.23
N ASN A 118 -25.97 16.45 13.22
CA ASN A 118 -26.05 15.45 14.29
C ASN A 118 -27.14 14.36 14.07
N CYS A 119 -27.59 14.17 12.82
CA CYS A 119 -28.53 13.10 12.46
C CYS A 119 -27.87 11.72 12.54
N THR A 120 -28.66 10.66 12.80
CA THR A 120 -28.17 9.27 12.77
C THR A 120 -27.53 8.92 11.42
N VAL A 121 -26.64 7.91 11.41
CA VAL A 121 -26.00 7.41 10.18
C VAL A 121 -27.06 7.06 9.12
N GLY A 122 -26.84 7.53 7.88
CA GLY A 122 -27.78 7.34 6.77
C GLY A 122 -28.96 8.32 6.77
N ALA A 123 -28.94 9.34 7.63
CA ALA A 123 -29.87 10.47 7.61
C ALA A 123 -29.09 11.78 7.55
N TYR A 124 -29.73 12.83 7.03
CA TYR A 124 -29.17 14.17 6.96
C TYR A 124 -30.19 15.21 7.40
N CYS A 125 -29.69 16.38 7.83
CA CYS A 125 -30.55 17.45 8.30
C CYS A 125 -31.03 18.34 7.16
N ASN A 126 -32.35 18.37 6.94
CA ASN A 126 -33.02 19.26 5.99
C ASN A 126 -34.05 20.12 6.71
N ASN A 127 -33.94 21.45 6.58
CA ASN A 127 -34.82 22.42 7.24
C ASN A 127 -35.00 22.18 8.75
N GLY A 128 -33.92 21.76 9.44
CA GLY A 128 -33.91 21.52 10.88
C GLY A 128 -34.52 20.18 11.33
N VAL A 129 -34.85 19.28 10.40
CA VAL A 129 -35.36 17.94 10.69
C VAL A 129 -34.52 16.87 9.99
N CYS A 130 -34.23 15.77 10.68
CA CYS A 130 -33.51 14.65 10.07
C CYS A 130 -34.42 13.90 9.09
N ILE A 131 -33.97 13.76 7.86
CA ILE A 131 -34.64 12.96 6.83
C ILE A 131 -33.71 11.86 6.34
N GLU A 132 -34.30 10.85 5.71
CA GLU A 132 -33.56 9.71 5.18
C GLU A 132 -32.60 10.14 4.05
N GLY A 133 -31.41 9.56 4.04
CA GLY A 133 -30.43 9.76 2.98
C GLY A 133 -30.90 9.22 1.64
N LEU A 134 -30.31 9.75 0.58
CA LEU A 134 -30.55 9.41 -0.81
C LEU A 134 -29.79 8.13 -1.19
N ALA A 135 -30.45 7.28 -1.99
CA ALA A 135 -29.86 6.06 -2.52
C ALA A 135 -28.82 6.36 -3.61
N ASN A 136 -27.91 5.41 -3.87
CA ASN A 136 -26.96 5.52 -4.96
C ASN A 136 -27.70 5.69 -6.30
N GLY A 137 -27.29 6.68 -7.10
CA GLY A 137 -27.93 7.07 -8.36
C GLY A 137 -28.98 8.17 -8.24
N GLU A 138 -29.40 8.55 -7.04
CA GLU A 138 -30.31 9.68 -6.82
C GLU A 138 -29.58 11.03 -6.95
N GLN A 139 -30.33 12.08 -7.30
CA GLN A 139 -29.78 13.43 -7.45
C GLN A 139 -29.45 14.05 -6.10
N CYS A 140 -28.21 14.50 -5.93
CA CYS A 140 -27.72 15.13 -4.71
C CYS A 140 -27.04 16.47 -5.02
N THR A 141 -26.91 17.33 -4.03
CA THR A 141 -26.09 18.56 -4.14
C THR A 141 -24.89 18.53 -3.21
N GLN A 142 -24.95 17.73 -2.15
CA GLN A 142 -23.93 17.61 -1.12
C GLN A 142 -23.68 16.14 -0.79
N ASP A 143 -22.45 15.82 -0.42
CA ASP A 143 -22.03 14.46 -0.06
C ASP A 143 -22.89 13.84 1.05
N ARG A 144 -23.29 14.65 2.04
CA ARG A 144 -24.08 14.22 3.22
C ARG A 144 -25.49 13.75 2.89
N GLU A 145 -26.04 14.16 1.74
CA GLU A 145 -27.39 13.76 1.35
C GLU A 145 -27.43 12.28 0.98
N CYS A 146 -26.30 11.69 0.58
CA CYS A 146 -26.20 10.32 0.09
C CYS A 146 -25.90 9.32 1.23
N PHE A 147 -26.47 8.10 1.16
CA PHE A 147 -26.08 7.01 2.07
C PHE A 147 -24.58 6.67 2.03
N SER A 148 -23.97 6.84 0.86
CA SER A 148 -22.54 6.62 0.62
C SER A 148 -21.65 7.74 1.19
N ASN A 149 -22.23 8.84 1.67
CA ASN A 149 -21.54 10.09 2.00
C ASN A 149 -20.68 10.63 0.84
N SER A 150 -21.12 10.42 -0.41
CA SER A 150 -20.43 10.93 -1.59
C SER A 150 -21.41 11.25 -2.72
N CYS A 151 -21.36 12.51 -3.14
CA CYS A 151 -22.14 13.07 -4.22
C CYS A 151 -21.22 13.38 -5.39
N PHE A 152 -21.37 12.64 -6.48
CA PHE A 152 -20.58 12.82 -7.68
C PHE A 152 -21.16 13.95 -8.55
N ASN A 153 -20.52 15.10 -8.47
CA ASN A 153 -20.91 16.36 -9.15
C ASN A 153 -19.82 16.85 -10.14
N ASN A 154 -19.06 15.91 -10.74
CA ASN A 154 -18.01 16.18 -11.75
C ASN A 154 -16.97 17.25 -11.34
N GLY A 155 -16.82 17.53 -10.04
CA GLY A 155 -15.93 18.56 -9.52
C GLY A 155 -16.40 20.01 -9.72
N ALA A 156 -17.61 20.24 -10.23
CA ALA A 156 -18.10 21.57 -10.58
C ALA A 156 -18.91 22.26 -9.47
N GLY A 157 -19.23 21.56 -8.38
CA GLY A 157 -20.21 22.02 -7.40
C GLY A 157 -21.63 22.07 -8.00
N GLY A 158 -22.63 21.66 -7.23
CA GLY A 158 -24.03 21.64 -7.68
C GLY A 158 -24.59 20.23 -7.86
N VAL A 159 -25.60 20.09 -8.73
CA VAL A 159 -26.39 18.86 -8.86
C VAL A 159 -25.52 17.74 -9.43
N GLY A 160 -25.34 16.70 -8.63
CA GLY A 160 -24.67 15.45 -8.95
C GLY A 160 -25.56 14.25 -8.68
N TYR A 161 -24.93 13.08 -8.59
CA TYR A 161 -25.59 11.82 -8.26
C TYR A 161 -24.86 11.10 -7.14
N CYS A 162 -25.59 10.45 -6.24
CA CYS A 162 -24.99 9.67 -5.17
C CYS A 162 -24.20 8.49 -5.75
N ASP A 163 -22.91 8.42 -5.44
CA ASP A 163 -22.04 7.33 -5.88
C ASP A 163 -21.23 6.79 -4.70
N ILE A 164 -20.61 5.64 -4.87
CA ILE A 164 -19.73 5.06 -3.87
C ILE A 164 -18.42 5.88 -3.86
N PRO A 165 -17.95 6.36 -2.69
CA PRO A 165 -16.76 7.20 -2.62
C PRO A 165 -15.54 6.53 -3.25
N PRO A 166 -14.61 7.31 -3.83
CA PRO A 166 -13.42 6.77 -4.48
C PRO A 166 -12.48 6.02 -3.51
N ASP A 167 -12.56 6.34 -2.21
CA ASP A 167 -11.83 5.69 -1.11
C ASP A 167 -12.49 4.40 -0.61
N SER A 168 -13.63 4.01 -1.19
CA SER A 168 -14.18 2.68 -0.95
C SER A 168 -13.21 1.62 -1.49
N PHE A 169 -13.09 0.51 -0.78
CA PHE A 169 -12.42 -0.68 -1.31
C PHE A 169 -13.18 -1.13 -2.55
N LYS A 170 -12.73 -0.67 -3.73
CA LYS A 170 -13.30 -1.14 -4.99
C LYS A 170 -13.06 -2.64 -5.03
N GLU A 171 -14.13 -3.41 -4.95
CA GLU A 171 -14.09 -4.83 -5.28
C GLU A 171 -13.58 -4.90 -6.72
N VAL A 172 -12.33 -5.35 -6.87
CA VAL A 172 -11.68 -5.42 -8.17
C VAL A 172 -12.53 -6.37 -9.03
N PRO A 173 -13.07 -5.90 -10.17
CA PRO A 173 -13.98 -6.72 -10.96
C PRO A 173 -13.26 -7.99 -11.40
N MET A 174 -13.99 -9.11 -11.45
CA MET A 174 -13.42 -10.43 -11.76
C MET A 174 -12.67 -10.45 -13.11
N SER A 175 -13.05 -9.59 -14.06
CA SER A 175 -12.36 -9.40 -15.33
C SER A 175 -10.89 -8.96 -15.19
N THR A 176 -10.55 -8.17 -14.17
CA THR A 176 -9.17 -7.72 -13.95
C THR A 176 -8.25 -8.89 -13.58
N TRP A 177 -8.73 -9.83 -12.76
CA TRP A 177 -7.96 -11.03 -12.41
C TRP A 177 -7.70 -11.91 -13.64
N VAL A 178 -8.69 -12.04 -14.53
CA VAL A 178 -8.54 -12.76 -15.80
C VAL A 178 -7.49 -12.08 -16.70
N ALA A 179 -7.54 -10.75 -16.82
CA ALA A 179 -6.59 -9.99 -17.62
C ALA A 179 -5.14 -10.15 -17.12
N ILE A 180 -4.93 -10.09 -15.79
CA ILE A 180 -3.63 -10.31 -15.17
C ILE A 180 -3.13 -11.75 -15.44
N GLY A 181 -4.01 -12.74 -15.28
CA GLY A 181 -3.66 -14.14 -15.54
C GLY A 181 -3.23 -14.40 -16.99
N ILE A 182 -3.94 -13.83 -17.96
CA ILE A 182 -3.61 -13.95 -19.39
C ILE A 182 -2.28 -13.26 -19.69
N SER A 183 -2.04 -12.07 -19.14
CA SER A 183 -0.78 -11.33 -19.35
C SER A 183 0.44 -12.13 -18.88
N ILE A 184 0.36 -12.75 -17.69
CA ILE A 184 1.42 -13.61 -17.16
C ILE A 184 1.64 -14.84 -18.04
N LEU A 185 0.57 -15.50 -18.50
CA LEU A 185 0.67 -16.66 -19.38
C LEU A 185 1.31 -16.33 -20.73
N VAL A 186 0.92 -15.22 -21.35
CA VAL A 186 1.51 -14.76 -22.62
C VAL A 186 2.99 -14.43 -22.43
N PHE A 187 3.35 -13.74 -21.34
CA PHE A 187 4.75 -13.45 -21.04
C PHE A 187 5.58 -14.72 -20.85
N MET A 188 5.07 -15.70 -20.11
CA MET A 188 5.72 -17.00 -19.93
C MET A 188 5.93 -17.73 -21.26
N ILE A 189 4.93 -17.75 -22.14
CA ILE A 189 5.03 -18.38 -23.47
C ILE A 189 6.08 -17.66 -24.32
N LEU A 190 6.10 -16.33 -24.34
CA LEU A 190 7.08 -15.56 -25.11
C LEU A 190 8.52 -15.82 -24.65
N VAL A 191 8.75 -15.87 -23.34
CA VAL A 191 10.07 -16.20 -22.78
C VAL A 191 10.48 -17.62 -23.16
N LEU A 192 9.57 -18.61 -23.08
CA LEU A 192 9.86 -19.98 -23.47
C LEU A 192 10.18 -20.11 -24.97
N ILE A 193 9.45 -19.41 -25.84
CA ILE A 193 9.73 -19.37 -27.28
C ILE A 193 11.09 -18.73 -27.56
N ALA A 194 11.41 -17.60 -26.92
CA ALA A 194 12.69 -16.93 -27.08
C ALA A 194 13.86 -17.84 -26.66
N LEU A 195 13.75 -18.50 -25.51
CA LEU A 195 14.75 -19.45 -25.03
C LEU A 195 14.88 -20.66 -25.98
N TRP A 196 13.76 -21.17 -26.50
CA TRP A 196 13.77 -22.26 -27.47
C TRP A 196 14.48 -21.87 -28.79
N LEU A 197 14.23 -20.66 -29.30
CA LEU A 197 14.90 -20.14 -30.49
C LEU A 197 16.40 -19.96 -30.26
N LEU A 198 16.80 -19.39 -29.12
CA LEU A 198 18.21 -19.23 -28.75
C LEU A 198 18.92 -20.59 -28.63
N HIS A 199 18.30 -21.56 -27.97
CA HIS A 199 18.85 -22.91 -27.84
C HIS A 199 19.00 -23.59 -29.20
N ARG A 200 18.00 -23.47 -30.08
CA ARG A 200 18.06 -24.05 -31.43
C ARG A 200 19.12 -23.38 -32.31
N TYR A 201 19.33 -22.07 -32.15
CA TYR A 201 20.39 -21.34 -32.83
C TYR A 201 21.78 -21.78 -32.36
N GLN A 202 21.98 -21.90 -31.04
CA GLN A 202 23.24 -22.38 -30.47
C GLN A 202 23.53 -23.83 -30.90
N SER A 203 22.54 -24.71 -30.84
CA SER A 203 22.68 -26.11 -31.28
C SER A 203 23.12 -26.22 -32.74
N ARG A 204 22.57 -25.39 -33.65
CA ARG A 204 23.01 -25.37 -35.06
C ARG A 204 24.48 -24.98 -35.21
N LYS A 205 24.94 -23.97 -34.46
CA LYS A 205 26.36 -23.57 -34.47
C LYS A 205 27.28 -24.67 -33.95
N GLU A 206 26.88 -25.38 -32.90
CA GLU A 206 27.69 -26.50 -32.38
C GLU A 206 27.74 -27.67 -33.37
N HIS A 207 26.63 -28.01 -34.06
CA HIS A 207 26.63 -29.07 -35.07
C HIS A 207 27.54 -28.77 -36.28
N GLU A 208 27.67 -27.50 -36.67
CA GLU A 208 28.62 -27.10 -37.71
C GLU A 208 30.08 -27.29 -37.28
N LYS A 209 30.40 -27.00 -36.02
CA LYS A 209 31.75 -27.24 -35.46
C LYS A 209 32.09 -28.72 -35.44
N VAL A 210 31.13 -29.57 -35.05
CA VAL A 210 31.31 -31.02 -35.00
C VAL A 210 31.55 -31.59 -36.40
N LYS A 211 30.79 -31.16 -37.43
CA LYS A 211 31.02 -31.58 -38.83
C LYS A 211 32.44 -31.24 -39.30
N ARG A 212 32.88 -29.99 -39.07
CA ARG A 212 34.24 -29.56 -39.44
C ARG A 212 35.32 -30.37 -38.72
N PHE A 213 35.11 -30.74 -37.45
CA PHE A 213 36.05 -31.57 -36.71
C PHE A 213 36.20 -32.97 -37.35
N PHE A 214 35.10 -33.60 -37.75
CA PHE A 214 35.13 -34.90 -38.42
C PHE A 214 35.72 -34.83 -39.84
N ASP A 215 35.37 -33.80 -40.62
CA ASP A 215 35.94 -33.59 -41.96
C ASP A 215 37.48 -33.44 -41.91
N MET A 216 38.00 -32.71 -40.91
CA MET A 216 39.45 -32.58 -40.70
C MET A 216 40.12 -33.92 -40.31
N GLN A 217 39.47 -34.75 -39.49
CA GLN A 217 40.00 -36.08 -39.15
C GLN A 217 40.08 -37.00 -40.37
N GLU A 218 39.08 -36.97 -41.25
CA GLU A 218 39.09 -37.76 -42.48
C GLU A 218 40.20 -37.31 -43.43
N GLN A 219 40.43 -36.00 -43.57
CA GLN A 219 41.55 -35.48 -44.36
C GLN A 219 42.91 -35.94 -43.81
N LEU A 220 43.12 -35.88 -42.50
CA LEU A 220 44.35 -36.37 -41.86
C LEU A 220 44.53 -37.88 -42.06
N ARG A 221 43.44 -38.67 -41.96
CA ARG A 221 43.45 -40.11 -42.22
C ARG A 221 43.86 -40.40 -43.67
N GLN A 222 43.30 -39.69 -44.65
CA GLN A 222 43.66 -39.85 -46.07
C GLN A 222 45.11 -39.47 -46.35
N GLN A 223 45.60 -38.38 -45.74
CA GLN A 223 47.01 -37.96 -45.88
C GLN A 223 47.99 -38.99 -45.27
N SER A 224 47.61 -39.63 -44.15
CA SER A 224 48.39 -40.72 -43.54
C SER A 224 48.27 -42.08 -44.26
N GLY A 225 47.27 -42.25 -45.13
CA GLY A 225 47.01 -43.51 -45.88
C GLY A 225 47.65 -43.56 -47.28
N GLY A 226 48.30 -42.47 -47.72
CA GLY A 226 48.90 -42.34 -49.06
C GLY A 226 50.42 -42.28 -49.08
N GLY A 227 51.10 -42.49 -47.96
CA GLY A 227 52.56 -42.57 -47.89
C GLY A 227 52.97 -43.63 -46.89
N THR A 228 53.69 -44.65 -47.35
CA THR A 228 54.53 -45.47 -46.48
C THR A 228 55.37 -44.54 -45.61
N PRO A 229 55.30 -44.60 -44.27
CA PRO A 229 56.36 -44.04 -43.47
C PRO A 229 57.61 -44.87 -43.75
N ASP A 230 58.57 -44.28 -44.44
CA ASP A 230 59.95 -44.65 -44.15
C ASP A 230 60.14 -44.46 -42.65
N MET A 231 60.60 -45.52 -41.98
CA MET A 231 60.78 -45.52 -40.54
C MET A 231 61.89 -44.52 -40.21
N THR A 232 61.54 -43.30 -39.83
CA THR A 232 62.42 -42.43 -39.06
C THR A 232 61.60 -41.47 -38.20
N GLU A 233 61.53 -41.82 -36.92
CA GLU A 233 61.29 -40.98 -35.73
C GLU A 233 60.16 -39.93 -35.75
N GLY A 234 59.11 -40.17 -34.95
CA GLY A 234 58.27 -39.08 -34.43
C GLY A 234 56.75 -39.30 -34.44
N ALA A 235 56.24 -40.50 -34.12
CA ALA A 235 54.82 -40.67 -33.86
C ALA A 235 54.44 -40.05 -32.50
N ILE A 236 53.86 -38.84 -32.50
CA ILE A 236 53.11 -38.31 -31.35
C ILE A 236 51.62 -38.56 -31.62
N LEU A 237 51.11 -39.61 -30.99
CA LEU A 237 49.68 -39.86 -30.80
C LEU A 237 49.06 -38.66 -30.09
N LEU A 238 48.32 -37.82 -30.80
CA LEU A 238 47.39 -36.89 -30.15
C LEU A 238 46.19 -37.70 -29.67
N GLY A 239 46.31 -38.07 -28.40
CA GLY A 239 45.37 -38.88 -27.66
C GLY A 239 43.96 -38.30 -27.67
N THR A 240 43.05 -39.23 -27.38
CA THR A 240 41.69 -39.00 -26.92
C THR A 240 41.57 -37.70 -26.09
N PRO A 241 40.53 -36.88 -26.32
CA PRO A 241 40.28 -35.76 -25.45
C PRO A 241 40.05 -36.29 -24.03
N ARG A 242 40.86 -35.80 -23.08
CA ARG A 242 40.63 -35.94 -21.64
C ARG A 242 39.17 -35.59 -21.36
N LEU A 243 38.43 -36.56 -20.81
CA LEU A 243 37.26 -36.29 -19.97
C LEU A 243 37.71 -35.32 -18.88
N TYR A 244 37.43 -34.03 -19.06
CA TYR A 244 37.41 -33.10 -17.95
C TYR A 244 36.23 -33.49 -17.07
N ALA A 245 36.52 -34.30 -16.05
CA ALA A 245 35.68 -34.40 -14.87
C ALA A 245 35.61 -32.99 -14.26
N HIS A 246 34.51 -32.28 -14.51
CA HIS A 246 34.21 -31.07 -13.77
C HIS A 246 33.90 -31.51 -12.34
N SER A 247 34.89 -31.35 -11.48
CA SER A 247 34.72 -31.44 -10.04
C SER A 247 33.65 -30.44 -9.62
N ASN A 248 32.55 -30.95 -9.07
CA ASN A 248 31.53 -30.18 -8.38
C ASN A 248 32.21 -29.45 -7.22
N LYS A 249 32.63 -28.20 -7.44
CA LYS A 249 32.85 -27.28 -6.34
C LYS A 249 31.48 -26.72 -5.93
N SER A 250 30.86 -27.46 -5.04
CA SER A 250 29.84 -26.97 -4.12
C SER A 250 30.42 -25.80 -3.31
N ASP A 251 30.07 -24.58 -3.71
CA ASP A 251 29.83 -23.45 -2.82
C ASP A 251 28.30 -23.31 -2.86
N SER A 252 27.42 -23.81 -1.98
CA SER A 252 27.42 -23.91 -0.50
C SER A 252 27.90 -22.64 0.22
N SER A 253 27.44 -21.50 -0.28
CA SER A 253 27.08 -20.30 0.50
C SER A 253 26.09 -19.52 -0.39
N ILE A 254 24.78 -19.77 -0.31
CA ILE A 254 23.82 -19.01 0.49
C ILE A 254 22.54 -19.88 0.53
N ILE A 255 22.51 -20.96 1.33
CA ILE A 255 21.30 -21.55 1.95
C ILE A 255 21.79 -22.24 3.23
N SER A 256 22.15 -21.44 4.22
CA SER A 256 22.28 -21.88 5.61
C SER A 256 21.90 -20.74 6.54
N ASP A 257 20.77 -20.09 6.26
CA ASP A 257 20.15 -19.15 7.20
C ASP A 257 18.60 -19.20 7.22
N ILE A 258 18.01 -20.34 6.81
CA ILE A 258 16.57 -20.60 7.00
C ILE A 258 16.35 -22.09 7.26
N ARG A 259 16.84 -22.62 8.41
CA ARG A 259 16.17 -23.67 9.21
C ARG A 259 16.90 -23.98 10.52
N THR A 260 17.12 -22.96 11.37
CA THR A 260 17.39 -23.18 12.80
C THR A 260 16.76 -22.08 13.67
N ARG A 261 15.44 -21.88 13.55
CA ARG A 261 14.56 -21.40 14.64
C ARG A 261 13.15 -21.95 14.47
N MET A 262 13.04 -23.28 14.50
CA MET A 262 11.86 -23.95 15.04
C MET A 262 12.36 -24.88 16.14
N SER A 263 12.63 -24.28 17.29
CA SER A 263 12.59 -24.95 18.58
C SER A 263 11.57 -24.18 19.39
N MET A 264 10.35 -24.72 19.43
CA MET A 264 9.54 -24.61 20.63
C MET A 264 10.23 -25.43 21.72
N PRO A 265 10.35 -24.88 22.92
CA PRO A 265 10.02 -25.68 24.09
C PRO A 265 9.04 -24.92 24.99
N GLY A 266 8.02 -25.64 25.47
CA GLY A 266 7.37 -25.24 26.72
C GLY A 266 5.85 -25.13 26.70
N ALA A 267 5.14 -26.14 26.20
CA ALA A 267 3.85 -26.48 26.80
C ALA A 267 4.12 -27.01 28.22
N ARG A 268 4.01 -26.13 29.23
CA ARG A 268 3.90 -26.54 30.63
C ARG A 268 2.42 -26.68 30.94
N SER A 269 1.93 -27.89 30.77
CA SER A 269 0.72 -28.36 31.45
C SER A 269 1.03 -28.43 32.94
N GLN A 270 0.30 -27.64 33.74
CA GLN A 270 -0.03 -27.99 35.12
C GLN A 270 -1.54 -28.03 35.21
N SER A 271 -2.09 -29.22 34.99
CA SER A 271 -3.33 -29.66 35.61
C SER A 271 -2.97 -30.79 36.58
N ASN A 272 -3.22 -30.53 37.86
CA ASN A 272 -3.38 -31.43 39.01
C ASN A 272 -3.35 -30.49 40.23
N LEU A 273 -4.19 -30.56 41.25
CA LEU A 273 -5.37 -31.35 41.59
C LEU A 273 -5.79 -30.75 42.96
N MET A 274 -7.09 -30.66 43.24
CA MET A 274 -7.69 -30.69 44.59
C MET A 274 -7.15 -29.76 45.71
N ASN A 275 -7.92 -28.71 46.01
CA ASN A 275 -8.67 -28.57 47.26
C ASN A 275 -9.70 -27.43 47.14
#